data_AF-A0A7D5VC43-F1
#
_entry.id   AF-A0A7D5VC43-F1
#
_cell.length_a   1.000
_cell.length_b   1.000
_cell.length_c   1.000
_cell.angle_alpha   90.00
_cell.angle_beta   90.00
_cell.angle_gamma   90.00
#
_symmetry.space_group_name_H-M   'P 1'
#
loop_
_entity.id
_entity.type
_entity.pdbx_description
1 polymer ?
#
loop_
_entity_poly.entity_id
_entity_poly.type
_entity_poly.pdbx_seq_one_letter_code
_entity_poly.pdbx_strand_id
1 'polypeptide(L)'
;MAVGRTLREAVGGLIAARFALFGLELRDELDRVAVMVGLAMVAAFSLVMALSFFGLTILFGFWAYRIVVCSLVALVFLLLGLAAWWKVKQLMELTADPFPLTSEEFAQDRKLIEAAFTPPESAKEENHG
;
A
#
# COMPACT_ATOMS: atom_id res chain seq x y z
N MET A 1 -3.24 -31.47 -33.50
CA MET A 1 -3.35 -30.03 -33.13
C MET A 1 -4.44 -29.72 -32.08
N ALA A 2 -5.06 -30.71 -31.40
CA ALA A 2 -6.14 -30.46 -30.43
C ALA A 2 -5.65 -30.26 -28.98
N VAL A 3 -4.60 -31.00 -28.57
CA VAL A 3 -4.04 -30.98 -27.21
C VAL A 3 -3.45 -29.63 -26.81
N GLY A 4 -2.85 -28.90 -27.75
CA GLY A 4 -2.29 -27.56 -27.46
C GLY A 4 -3.34 -26.49 -27.18
N ARG A 5 -4.59 -26.68 -27.64
CA ARG A 5 -5.70 -25.74 -27.39
C ARG A 5 -6.31 -25.97 -26.01
N THR A 6 -6.50 -27.22 -25.61
CA THR A 6 -7.07 -27.59 -24.31
C THR A 6 -6.13 -27.25 -23.15
N LEU A 7 -4.80 -27.38 -23.35
CA LEU A 7 -3.80 -26.91 -22.38
C LEU A 7 -3.84 -25.38 -22.20
N ARG A 8 -4.03 -24.62 -23.29
CA ARG A 8 -4.10 -23.16 -23.25
C ARG A 8 -5.35 -22.67 -22.52
N GLU A 9 -6.47 -23.34 -22.72
CA GLU A 9 -7.73 -23.07 -22.02
C GLU A 9 -7.65 -23.46 -20.53
N ALA A 10 -7.04 -24.60 -20.21
CA ALA A 10 -6.85 -25.05 -18.83
C ALA A 10 -5.92 -24.12 -18.03
N VAL A 11 -4.81 -23.69 -18.64
CA VAL A 11 -3.87 -22.73 -18.02
C VAL A 11 -4.53 -21.37 -17.85
N GLY A 12 -5.26 -20.88 -18.86
CA GLY A 12 -6.01 -19.62 -18.77
C GLY A 12 -7.07 -19.63 -17.67
N GLY A 13 -7.80 -20.74 -17.53
CA GLY A 13 -8.79 -20.93 -16.46
C GLY A 13 -8.17 -20.97 -15.06
N LEU A 14 -7.00 -21.60 -14.91
CA LEU A 14 -6.30 -21.69 -13.63
C LEU A 14 -5.73 -20.33 -13.19
N ILE A 15 -5.17 -19.57 -14.14
CA ILE A 15 -4.70 -18.20 -13.92
C ILE A 15 -5.87 -17.30 -13.50
N ALA A 16 -6.98 -17.34 -14.25
CA ALA A 16 -8.17 -16.55 -13.93
C ALA A 16 -8.73 -16.85 -12.52
N ALA A 17 -8.75 -18.11 -12.11
CA ALA A 17 -9.20 -18.50 -10.78
C ALA A 17 -8.26 -18.02 -9.66
N ARG A 18 -6.94 -18.02 -9.89
CA ARG A 18 -5.95 -17.48 -8.94
C ARG A 18 -6.05 -15.96 -8.83
N PHE A 19 -6.19 -15.24 -9.94
CA PHE A 19 -6.44 -13.79 -9.94
C PHE A 19 -7.75 -13.41 -9.23
N ALA A 20 -8.80 -14.21 -9.39
CA ALA A 20 -10.06 -13.99 -8.68
C ALA A 20 -9.91 -14.15 -7.16
N LEU A 21 -9.16 -15.15 -6.69
CA LEU A 21 -8.84 -15.36 -5.28
C LEU A 21 -7.91 -14.26 -4.73
N PHE A 22 -6.87 -13.89 -5.48
CA PHE A 22 -5.97 -12.79 -5.10
C PHE A 22 -6.71 -11.46 -5.03
N GLY A 23 -7.57 -11.14 -6.00
CA GLY A 23 -8.36 -9.90 -5.98
C GLY A 23 -9.29 -9.80 -4.76
N LEU A 24 -9.77 -10.93 -4.25
CA LEU A 24 -10.55 -11.01 -3.02
C LEU A 24 -9.69 -10.80 -1.76
N GLU A 25 -8.56 -11.50 -1.63
CA GLU A 25 -7.64 -11.30 -0.50
C GLU A 25 -7.04 -9.89 -0.44
N LEU A 26 -6.72 -9.29 -1.59
CA LEU A 26 -6.26 -7.89 -1.66
C LEU A 26 -7.33 -6.90 -1.22
N ARG A 27 -8.59 -7.14 -1.58
CA ARG A 27 -9.73 -6.31 -1.16
C ARG A 27 -9.89 -6.36 0.35
N ASP A 28 -9.81 -7.56 0.93
CA ASP A 28 -9.97 -7.77 2.38
C ASP A 28 -8.80 -7.15 3.16
N GLU A 29 -7.56 -7.28 2.69
CA GLU A 29 -6.41 -6.65 3.36
C GLU A 29 -6.46 -5.12 3.26
N LEU A 30 -6.87 -4.55 2.11
CA LEU A 30 -7.07 -3.11 1.97
C LEU A 30 -8.17 -2.59 2.90
N ASP A 31 -9.29 -3.31 3.04
CA ASP A 31 -10.38 -2.92 3.93
C ASP A 31 -9.94 -2.97 5.39
N ARG A 32 -9.17 -4.01 5.76
CA ARG A 32 -8.56 -4.14 7.09
C ARG A 32 -7.56 -3.02 7.38
N VAL A 33 -6.69 -2.69 6.44
CA VAL A 33 -5.74 -1.58 6.55
C VAL A 33 -6.47 -0.24 6.64
N ALA A 34 -7.52 -0.03 5.84
CA ALA A 34 -8.33 1.19 5.90
C ALA A 34 -8.99 1.37 7.27
N VAL A 35 -9.54 0.30 7.85
CA VAL A 35 -10.07 0.31 9.22
C VAL A 35 -8.97 0.60 10.24
N MET A 36 -7.80 -0.02 10.12
CA MET A 36 -6.67 0.23 11.04
C MET A 36 -6.17 1.68 10.96
N VAL A 37 -6.04 2.25 9.75
CA VAL A 37 -5.65 3.64 9.55
C VAL A 37 -6.71 4.58 10.11
N GLY A 38 -8.00 4.30 9.86
CA GLY A 38 -9.11 5.06 10.45
C GLY A 38 -9.07 5.04 11.98
N LEU A 39 -8.87 3.87 12.58
CA LEU A 39 -8.76 3.72 14.03
C LEU A 39 -7.52 4.43 14.59
N ALA A 40 -6.39 4.36 13.89
CA ALA A 40 -5.17 5.09 14.25
C ALA A 40 -5.38 6.61 14.20
N MET A 41 -6.09 7.13 13.19
CA MET A 41 -6.46 8.55 13.12
C MET A 41 -7.35 8.97 14.29
N VAL A 42 -8.39 8.19 14.60
CA VAL A 42 -9.28 8.45 15.73
C VAL A 42 -8.50 8.44 17.05
N ALA A 43 -7.63 7.45 17.25
CA ALA A 43 -6.78 7.36 18.45
C ALA A 43 -5.82 8.55 18.57
N ALA A 44 -5.13 8.92 17.48
CA ALA A 44 -4.23 10.07 17.45
C ALA A 44 -4.96 11.38 17.74
N PHE A 45 -6.11 11.60 17.11
CA PHE A 45 -6.94 12.78 17.35
C PHE A 45 -7.43 12.85 18.80
N SER A 46 -7.95 11.74 19.32
CA SER A 46 -8.42 11.65 20.72
C SER A 46 -7.30 11.95 21.71
N LEU A 47 -6.09 11.42 21.47
CA LEU A 47 -4.91 11.68 22.28
C LEU A 47 -4.53 13.17 22.26
N VAL A 48 -4.48 13.80 21.08
CA VAL A 48 -4.17 15.23 20.93
C VAL A 48 -5.18 16.10 21.67
N MET A 49 -6.47 15.78 21.55
CA MET A 49 -7.52 16.48 22.30
C MET A 49 -7.34 16.31 23.81
N ALA A 50 -7.14 15.08 24.29
CA ALA A 50 -6.92 14.81 25.72
C ALA A 50 -5.71 15.57 26.28
N LEU A 51 -4.57 15.55 25.59
CA LEU A 51 -3.37 16.31 26.00
C LEU A 51 -3.62 17.82 25.98
N SER A 52 -4.40 18.32 25.01
CA SER A 52 -4.74 19.74 24.93
C SER A 52 -5.59 20.19 26.12
N PHE A 53 -6.65 19.43 26.45
CA PHE A 53 -7.50 19.72 27.61
C PHE A 53 -6.72 19.59 28.92
N PHE A 54 -5.85 18.58 29.04
CA PHE A 54 -4.97 18.45 30.20
C PHE A 54 -4.03 19.65 30.34
N GLY A 55 -3.44 20.12 29.23
CA GLY A 55 -2.65 21.33 29.19
C GLY A 55 -3.43 22.56 29.66
N LEU A 56 -4.68 22.72 29.24
CA LEU A 56 -5.57 23.77 29.71
C LEU A 56 -5.86 23.66 31.23
N THR A 57 -6.09 22.45 31.74
CA THR A 57 -6.29 22.23 33.18
C THR A 57 -5.08 22.70 33.99
N ILE A 58 -3.87 22.35 33.56
CA ILE A 58 -2.64 22.83 34.22
C ILE A 58 -2.51 24.34 34.08
N LEU A 59 -2.79 24.89 32.89
CA LEU A 59 -2.69 26.32 32.59
C LEU A 59 -3.56 27.17 33.53
N PHE A 60 -4.83 26.77 33.69
CA PHE A 60 -5.77 27.46 34.57
C PHE A 60 -5.53 27.16 36.05
N GLY A 61 -5.09 25.95 36.39
CA GLY A 61 -4.73 25.58 37.77
C GLY A 61 -3.49 26.32 38.29
N PHE A 62 -2.52 26.60 37.41
CA PHE A 62 -1.25 27.24 37.72
C PHE A 62 -1.05 28.54 36.92
N TRP A 63 -1.99 29.48 37.05
CA TRP A 63 -2.00 30.74 36.28
C TRP A 63 -0.70 31.57 36.37
N ALA A 64 0.00 31.51 37.50
CA ALA A 64 1.29 32.18 37.69
C ALA A 64 2.39 31.63 36.77
N TYR A 65 2.33 30.34 36.44
CA TYR A 65 3.30 29.62 35.62
C TYR A 65 2.83 29.41 34.18
N ARG A 66 1.81 30.17 33.74
CA ARG A 66 1.14 29.97 32.44
C ARG A 66 2.10 29.89 31.25
N ILE A 67 3.15 30.71 31.24
CA ILE A 67 4.13 30.74 30.16
C ILE A 67 4.92 29.42 30.14
N VAL A 68 5.42 28.98 31.29
CA VAL A 68 6.19 27.73 31.43
C VAL A 68 5.34 26.52 31.05
N VAL A 69 4.08 26.47 31.52
CA VAL A 69 3.14 25.40 31.18
C VAL A 69 2.86 25.37 29.68
N CYS A 70 2.55 26.52 29.06
CA CYS A 70 2.34 26.60 27.62
C CYS A 70 3.59 26.16 26.84
N SER A 71 4.78 26.61 27.24
CA SER A 71 6.04 26.22 26.59
C SER A 71 6.31 24.72 26.71
N LEU A 72 6.06 24.13 27.88
CA LEU A 72 6.25 22.69 28.10
C LEU A 72 5.28 21.87 27.25
N VAL A 73 4.00 22.23 27.25
CA VAL A 73 2.97 21.56 26.45
C VAL A 73 3.29 21.69 24.96
N ALA A 74 3.65 22.88 24.50
CA ALA A 74 4.06 23.11 23.12
C ALA A 74 5.27 22.23 22.72
N LEU A 75 6.26 22.11 23.61
CA LEU A 75 7.44 21.28 23.37
C LEU A 75 7.09 19.79 23.29
N VAL A 76 6.19 19.29 24.15
CA VAL A 76 5.70 17.91 24.07
C VAL A 76 5.00 17.64 22.73
N PHE A 77 4.12 18.53 22.29
CA PHE A 77 3.44 18.39 21.00
C PHE A 77 4.40 18.47 19.82
N LEU A 78 5.41 19.34 19.89
CA LEU A 78 6.46 19.44 18.87
C LEU A 78 7.25 18.14 18.75
N LEU A 79 7.66 17.54 19.88
CA LEU A 79 8.37 16.27 19.91
C LEU A 79 7.52 15.11 19.37
N LEU A 80 6.23 15.05 19.73
CA LEU A 80 5.30 14.06 19.20
C LEU A 80 5.13 14.21 17.68
N GLY A 81 4.99 15.45 17.19
CA GLY A 81 4.91 15.75 15.76
C GLY A 81 6.17 15.33 15.00
N LEU A 82 7.35 15.64 15.53
CA LEU A 82 8.64 15.22 14.97
C LEU A 82 8.80 13.69 14.94
N ALA A 83 8.42 13.01 16.02
CA ALA A 83 8.47 11.55 16.09
C ALA A 83 7.53 10.90 15.07
N ALA A 84 6.30 11.41 14.95
CA ALA A 84 5.34 10.96 13.94
C ALA A 84 5.86 11.21 12.51
N TRP A 85 6.42 12.39 12.25
CA TRP A 85 7.01 12.73 10.96
C TRP A 85 8.15 11.79 10.59
N TRP A 86 9.08 11.52 11.51
CA TRP A 86 10.16 10.56 11.27
C TRP A 86 9.66 9.15 11.04
N LYS A 87 8.62 8.71 11.75
CA LYS A 87 7.99 7.41 11.50
C LYS A 87 7.37 7.35 10.11
N VAL A 88 6.62 8.36 9.69
CA VAL A 88 6.06 8.42 8.33
C VAL A 88 7.18 8.40 7.28
N LYS A 89 8.24 9.20 7.48
CA LYS A 89 9.44 9.20 6.64
C LYS A 89 10.07 7.81 6.52
N GLN A 90 10.29 7.12 7.64
CA GLN A 90 10.82 5.75 7.66
C GLN A 90 9.90 4.78 6.91
N LEU A 91 8.58 4.86 7.14
CA LEU A 91 7.61 4.02 6.47
C LEU A 91 7.61 4.25 4.95
N MET A 92 7.70 5.50 4.50
CA MET A 92 7.77 5.83 3.08
C MET A 92 9.08 5.35 2.43
N GLU A 93 10.21 5.44 3.14
CA GLU A 93 11.51 4.95 2.68
C GLU A 93 11.56 3.41 2.64
N LEU A 94 10.86 2.72 3.56
CA LEU A 94 10.70 1.27 3.57
C LEU A 94 9.69 0.76 2.52
N THR A 95 8.69 1.57 2.15
CA THR A 95 7.61 1.22 1.21
C THR A 95 7.89 1.76 -0.20
N ALA A 96 9.16 1.71 -0.63
CA ALA A 96 9.55 2.10 -1.99
C ALA A 96 9.04 1.15 -3.09
N ASP A 97 8.32 0.09 -2.72
CA ASP A 97 7.52 -0.69 -3.66
C ASP A 97 6.17 -1.05 -3.02
N PRO A 98 5.09 -0.27 -3.26
CA PRO A 98 3.77 -0.59 -2.72
C PRO A 98 3.13 -1.82 -3.37
N PHE A 99 3.69 -2.30 -4.49
CA PHE A 99 3.17 -3.45 -5.24
C PHE A 99 4.28 -4.27 -5.95
N PRO A 100 5.26 -4.84 -5.23
CA PRO A 100 6.36 -5.58 -5.84
C PRO A 100 5.88 -6.84 -6.60
N LEU A 101 4.78 -7.44 -6.15
CA LEU A 101 4.15 -8.58 -6.82
C LEU A 101 3.41 -8.17 -8.11
N THR A 102 2.85 -6.97 -8.17
CA THR A 102 2.07 -6.50 -9.32
C THR A 102 2.99 -6.09 -10.48
N SER A 103 4.16 -5.52 -10.20
CA SER A 103 5.11 -5.11 -11.25
C SER A 103 5.76 -6.30 -11.95
N GLU A 104 6.10 -7.36 -11.22
CA GLU A 104 6.64 -8.60 -11.78
C GLU A 104 5.59 -9.38 -12.59
N GLU A 105 4.36 -9.48 -12.09
CA GLU A 105 3.26 -10.16 -12.79
C GLU A 105 2.83 -9.38 -14.05
N PHE A 106 2.73 -8.04 -14.01
CA PHE A 106 2.46 -7.24 -15.23
C PHE A 106 3.60 -7.33 -16.25
N ALA A 107 4.85 -7.47 -15.81
CA ALA A 107 5.98 -7.70 -16.71
C ALA A 107 5.91 -9.08 -17.37
N GLN A 108 5.39 -10.08 -16.67
CA GLN A 108 5.20 -11.43 -17.19
C GLN A 108 4.01 -11.52 -18.16
N ASP A 109 2.90 -10.86 -17.85
CA ASP A 109 1.76 -10.72 -18.77
C ASP A 109 2.15 -9.96 -20.03
N ARG A 110 2.96 -8.89 -19.91
CA ARG A 110 3.49 -8.16 -21.07
C ARG A 110 4.32 -9.06 -21.97
N LYS A 111 5.19 -9.91 -21.40
CA LYS A 111 6.00 -10.87 -22.16
C LYS A 111 5.14 -11.93 -22.85
N LEU A 112 4.08 -12.42 -22.21
CA LEU A 112 3.16 -13.40 -22.80
C LEU A 112 2.33 -12.80 -23.94
N ILE A 113 1.90 -11.55 -23.82
CA ILE A 113 1.21 -10.82 -24.88
C ILE A 113 2.16 -10.57 -26.06
N GLU A 114 3.40 -10.13 -25.79
CA GLU A 114 4.40 -9.88 -26.82
C GLU A 114 4.81 -11.17 -27.56
N ALA A 115 4.90 -12.29 -26.85
CA ALA A 115 5.12 -13.61 -27.45
C ALA A 115 3.92 -14.12 -28.27
N ALA A 116 2.69 -13.80 -27.86
CA ALA A 116 1.47 -14.16 -28.59
C ALA A 116 1.27 -13.33 -29.88
N PHE A 117 1.82 -12.12 -29.94
CA PHE A 117 1.76 -11.22 -31.09
C PHE A 117 2.95 -11.34 -32.05
N THR A 118 3.98 -12.11 -31.72
CA THR A 118 5.09 -12.40 -32.63
C THR A 118 4.64 -13.43 -33.67
N PRO A 119 4.51 -13.09 -34.96
CA PRO A 119 4.10 -14.03 -36.00
C PRO A 119 5.23 -15.05 -36.25
N PRO A 120 4.92 -16.31 -36.62
CA PRO A 120 5.96 -17.27 -36.99
C PRO A 120 6.66 -16.82 -38.28
N GLU A 121 7.87 -16.29 -38.16
CA GLU A 121 8.78 -16.04 -39.27
C GLU A 121 9.38 -17.37 -39.77
N SER A 122 8.57 -18.20 -40.42
CA SER A 122 9.06 -19.31 -41.25
C SER A 122 7.97 -19.79 -42.21
N ALA A 123 7.61 -18.94 -43.17
CA ALA A 123 6.91 -19.36 -44.40
C ALA A 123 7.57 -18.69 -45.63
N LYS A 124 8.89 -18.52 -45.58
CA LYS A 124 9.74 -18.33 -46.76
C LYS A 124 10.70 -19.51 -46.78
N GLU A 125 10.84 -20.12 -47.96
CA GLU A 125 11.64 -21.31 -48.28
C GLU A 125 10.90 -22.66 -48.32
N GLU A 126 9.84 -22.75 -49.13
CA GLU A 126 9.69 -23.93 -50.01
C GLU A 126 8.87 -23.54 -51.26
N ASN A 127 9.46 -22.69 -52.09
CA ASN A 127 9.10 -22.60 -53.50
C ASN A 127 10.39 -22.31 -54.25
N HIS A 128 11.11 -23.35 -54.64
CA HIS A 128 11.98 -23.41 -55.81
C HIS A 128 12.43 -24.87 -55.97
N GLY A 129 11.94 -25.53 -57.02
CA GLY A 129 12.29 -26.89 -57.40
C GLY A 129 11.23 -27.51 -58.29
#